data_AF-A0A246FQ67-F1
#
_entry.id   AF-A0A246FQ67-F1
#
_cell.length_a   1.000
_cell.length_b   1.000
_cell.length_c   1.000
_cell.angle_alpha   90.00
_cell.angle_beta   90.00
_cell.angle_gamma   90.00
#
_symmetry.space_group_name_H-M   'P 1'
#
loop_
_entity.id
_entity.type
_entity.pdbx_description
1 polymer ?
#
loop_
_entity_poly.entity_id
_entity_poly.type
_entity_poly.pdbx_seq_one_letter_code
_entity_poly.pdbx_strand_id
1 'polypeptide(L)'
;MAGAANKVYLLKIGVLEHAAAYYPGNLLFLDTDTIWRRNPKPLFAHVEVGGFLMHQNEGRLISGNLLSRKICRRLCGQSLRVADRNYNLTPATELFNSGVIAFRSDKAYLLNDIMALAEQLYAAYNKHMMEQLAFSLRFAAEGPITDVPDYLWHY
;
A
#
# COMPACT_ATOMS: atom_id res chain seq x y z
N MET A 1 27.60 7.34 7.76
CA MET A 1 26.50 6.82 8.60
C MET A 1 25.37 7.85 8.56
N ALA A 2 24.37 7.62 7.71
CA ALA A 2 23.22 8.53 7.59
C ALA A 2 22.27 8.25 8.76
N GLY A 3 21.99 9.30 9.53
CA GLY A 3 21.25 9.24 10.78
C GLY A 3 19.84 8.70 10.66
N ALA A 4 19.32 8.24 11.81
CA ALA A 4 17.95 7.85 12.06
C ALA A 4 16.98 9.02 11.81
N ALA A 5 16.78 9.40 10.55
CA ALA A 5 15.62 10.17 10.14
C ALA A 5 14.40 9.31 10.51
N ASN A 6 13.54 9.86 11.35
CA ASN A 6 12.37 9.21 11.91
C ASN A 6 11.48 8.70 10.75
N LYS A 7 11.63 7.42 10.36
CA LYS A 7 10.93 6.81 9.21
C LYS A 7 9.48 6.50 9.57
N VAL A 8 8.76 7.48 10.11
CA VAL A 8 7.34 7.39 10.50
C VAL A 8 6.50 6.87 9.32
N TYR A 9 6.92 7.18 8.10
CA TYR A 9 6.30 6.73 6.86
C TYR A 9 6.50 5.23 6.50
N LEU A 10 7.29 4.48 7.27
CA LEU A 10 7.42 3.02 7.14
C LEU A 10 6.79 2.30 8.33
N LEU A 11 6.16 3.04 9.25
CA LEU A 11 5.61 2.50 10.47
C LEU A 11 4.52 1.45 10.18
N LYS A 12 3.64 1.71 9.21
CA LYS A 12 2.58 0.75 8.82
C LYS A 12 3.17 -0.59 8.38
N ILE A 13 4.24 -0.55 7.60
CA ILE A 13 4.94 -1.76 7.12
C ILE A 13 5.52 -2.52 8.31
N GLY A 14 6.24 -1.84 9.20
CA GLY A 14 6.81 -2.47 10.40
C GLY A 14 5.77 -3.06 11.36
N VAL A 15 4.62 -2.38 11.53
CA VAL A 15 3.49 -2.89 12.33
C VAL A 15 2.91 -4.15 11.70
N LEU A 16 2.73 -4.17 10.38
CA LEU A 16 2.23 -5.35 9.65
C LEU A 16 3.22 -6.51 9.68
N GLU A 17 4.53 -6.25 9.56
CA GLU A 17 5.59 -7.26 9.71
C GLU A 17 5.56 -7.89 11.10
N HIS A 18 5.49 -7.04 12.14
CA HIS A 18 5.37 -7.51 13.51
C HIS A 18 4.09 -8.33 13.70
N ALA A 19 2.94 -7.81 13.27
CA ALA A 19 1.66 -8.52 13.40
C ALA A 19 1.70 -9.90 12.73
N ALA A 20 2.25 -9.99 11.51
CA ALA A 20 2.37 -11.25 10.79
C ALA A 20 3.26 -12.28 11.49
N ALA A 21 4.30 -11.83 12.19
CA ALA A 21 5.22 -12.72 12.91
C ALA A 21 4.57 -13.41 14.13
N TYR A 22 3.58 -12.76 14.76
CA TYR A 22 2.97 -13.25 16.01
C TYR A 22 1.52 -13.73 15.85
N TYR A 23 0.82 -13.29 14.81
CA TYR A 23 -0.61 -13.56 14.63
C TYR A 23 -0.89 -14.14 13.24
N PRO A 24 -0.90 -15.49 13.11
CA PRO A 24 -1.26 -16.13 11.85
C PRO A 24 -2.75 -15.93 11.52
N GLY A 25 -3.07 -15.63 10.26
CA GLY A 25 -4.43 -15.46 9.78
C GLY A 25 -4.63 -14.15 8.99
N ASN A 26 -5.83 -13.59 9.05
CA ASN A 26 -6.16 -12.33 8.38
C ASN A 26 -5.60 -11.14 9.14
N LEU A 27 -4.80 -10.32 8.47
CA LEU A 27 -4.31 -9.05 8.98
C LEU A 27 -5.13 -7.92 8.40
N LEU A 28 -5.55 -6.98 9.26
CA LEU A 28 -6.26 -5.77 8.88
C LEU A 28 -5.66 -4.59 9.65
N PHE A 29 -4.98 -3.72 8.92
CA PHE A 29 -4.50 -2.44 9.43
C PHE A 29 -5.51 -1.34 9.08
N LEU A 30 -5.76 -0.45 10.03
CA LEU A 30 -6.64 0.70 9.90
C LEU A 30 -5.94 1.94 10.46
N ASP A 31 -6.03 3.07 9.76
CA ASP A 31 -5.66 4.35 10.34
C ASP A 31 -6.63 4.71 11.48
N THR A 32 -6.14 5.46 12.47
CA THR A 32 -6.88 5.80 13.69
C THR A 32 -8.04 6.78 13.45
N ASP A 33 -8.06 7.42 12.29
CA ASP A 33 -9.09 8.34 11.79
C ASP A 33 -10.15 7.61 10.93
N THR A 34 -10.22 6.28 11.00
CA THR A 34 -11.25 5.47 10.32
C THR A 34 -12.42 5.12 11.23
N ILE A 35 -13.63 5.16 10.69
CA ILE A 35 -14.88 4.76 11.39
C ILE A 35 -15.62 3.72 10.56
N TRP A 36 -15.96 2.57 11.17
CA TRP A 36 -16.77 1.53 10.54
C TRP A 36 -18.21 2.00 10.28
N ARG A 37 -18.66 1.81 9.04
CA ARG A 37 -20.04 2.09 8.59
C ARG A 37 -20.84 0.82 8.31
N ARG A 38 -20.16 -0.30 8.08
CA ARG A 38 -20.74 -1.61 7.76
C ARG A 38 -20.03 -2.70 8.55
N ASN A 39 -20.68 -3.87 8.66
CA ASN A 39 -20.09 -5.04 9.28
C ASN A 39 -18.85 -5.50 8.49
N PRO A 40 -17.64 -5.61 9.10
CA PRO A 40 -16.42 -5.98 8.39
C PRO A 40 -16.32 -7.47 8.05
N LYS A 41 -17.23 -8.33 8.54
CA LYS A 41 -17.17 -9.79 8.32
C LYS A 41 -16.95 -10.21 6.84
N PRO A 42 -17.61 -9.60 5.83
CA PRO A 42 -17.35 -9.94 4.43
C PRO A 42 -15.91 -9.63 3.98
N LEU A 43 -15.29 -8.59 4.55
CA LEU A 43 -13.90 -8.23 4.24
C LEU A 43 -12.94 -9.32 4.73
N PHE A 44 -13.13 -9.83 5.94
CA PHE A 44 -12.32 -10.93 6.46
C PHE A 44 -12.47 -12.21 5.63
N ALA A 45 -13.68 -12.51 5.13
CA ALA A 45 -13.89 -13.65 4.24
C ALA A 45 -13.16 -13.48 2.89
N HIS A 46 -13.12 -12.27 2.34
CA HIS A 46 -12.35 -11.95 1.14
C HIS A 46 -10.84 -12.12 1.37
N VAL A 47 -10.33 -11.64 2.50
CA VAL A 47 -8.91 -11.80 2.85
C VAL A 47 -8.57 -13.27 3.09
N GLU A 48 -9.46 -14.04 3.71
CA GLU A 48 -9.25 -15.46 4.01
C GLU A 48 -8.96 -16.29 2.74
N VAL A 49 -9.57 -15.94 1.60
CA VAL A 49 -9.32 -16.62 0.32
C VAL A 49 -8.13 -16.05 -0.46
N GLY A 50 -7.31 -15.19 0.17
CA GLY A 50 -6.09 -14.61 -0.39
C GLY A 50 -6.26 -13.26 -1.08
N GLY A 51 -7.40 -12.58 -0.87
CA GLY A 51 -7.64 -11.26 -1.43
C GLY A 51 -6.85 -10.13 -0.76
N PHE A 52 -6.54 -9.08 -1.53
CA PHE A 52 -5.88 -7.86 -1.06
C PHE A 52 -6.88 -6.72 -0.96
N LEU A 53 -6.91 -6.04 0.19
CA LEU A 53 -7.76 -4.88 0.41
C LEU A 53 -6.92 -3.63 0.65
N MET A 54 -7.35 -2.52 0.06
CA MET A 54 -6.92 -1.18 0.43
C MET A 54 -8.14 -0.25 0.55
N HIS A 55 -7.99 0.96 1.10
CA HIS A 55 -9.16 1.78 1.46
C HIS A 55 -9.98 2.24 0.25
N GLN A 56 -9.42 3.11 -0.58
CA GLN A 56 -10.10 3.68 -1.74
C GLN A 56 -9.12 3.77 -2.91
N ASN A 57 -9.57 3.37 -4.10
CA ASN A 57 -8.83 3.67 -5.33
C ASN A 57 -8.96 5.18 -5.63
N GLU A 58 -7.86 5.92 -5.49
CA GLU A 58 -7.76 7.35 -5.81
C GLU A 58 -7.58 7.61 -7.32
N GLY A 59 -7.63 6.54 -8.13
CA GLY A 59 -7.54 6.54 -9.57
C GLY A 59 -6.11 6.32 -10.09
N ARG A 60 -5.96 6.50 -11.40
CA ARG A 60 -4.68 6.36 -12.10
C ARG A 60 -3.78 7.56 -11.85
N LEU A 61 -2.46 7.36 -11.81
CA LEU A 61 -1.50 8.44 -11.57
C LEU A 61 -1.66 9.64 -12.53
N ILE A 62 -2.03 9.41 -13.80
CA ILE A 62 -2.22 10.49 -14.79
C ILE A 62 -3.50 11.32 -14.59
N SER A 63 -4.56 10.71 -14.08
CA SER A 63 -5.90 11.33 -13.99
C SER A 63 -6.36 11.58 -12.55
N GLY A 64 -5.61 11.09 -11.56
CA GLY A 64 -5.88 11.28 -10.14
C GLY A 64 -5.66 12.72 -9.68
N ASN A 65 -5.54 12.92 -8.37
CA ASN A 65 -5.41 14.25 -7.76
C ASN A 65 -4.11 14.99 -8.20
N LEU A 66 -3.98 16.26 -7.80
CA LEU A 66 -2.81 17.10 -8.14
C LEU A 66 -1.47 16.46 -7.77
N LEU A 67 -1.42 15.73 -6.65
CA LEU A 67 -0.21 15.09 -6.17
C LEU A 67 0.10 13.84 -7.00
N SER A 68 -0.89 12.99 -7.31
CA SER A 68 -0.75 11.83 -8.22
C SER A 68 -0.22 12.26 -9.58
N ARG A 69 -0.72 13.36 -10.14
CA ARG A 69 -0.21 13.91 -11.41
C ARG A 69 1.21 14.46 -11.32
N LYS A 70 1.60 15.03 -10.17
CA LYS A 70 3.00 15.45 -9.92
C LYS A 70 3.93 14.25 -9.83
N ILE A 71 3.48 13.17 -9.19
CA ILE A 71 4.21 11.90 -9.16
C ILE A 71 4.39 11.36 -10.55
N CYS A 72 3.31 11.27 -11.35
CA CYS A 72 3.43 10.72 -12.69
C CYS A 72 4.41 11.52 -13.55
N ARG A 73 4.32 12.86 -13.52
CA ARG A 73 5.28 13.70 -14.25
C ARG A 73 6.74 13.47 -13.87
N ARG A 74 7.01 13.04 -12.64
CA ARG A 74 8.38 12.84 -12.14
C ARG A 74 8.86 11.41 -12.28
N LEU A 75 7.97 10.43 -12.09
CA LEU A 75 8.33 9.02 -11.92
C LEU A 75 7.73 8.08 -12.97
N CYS A 76 6.68 8.46 -13.71
CA CYS A 76 6.16 7.62 -14.79
C CYS A 76 7.24 7.44 -15.88
N GLY A 77 7.38 6.21 -16.37
CA GLY A 77 8.46 5.79 -17.28
C GLY A 77 9.70 5.27 -16.56
N GLN A 78 9.78 5.40 -15.24
CA GLN A 78 10.84 4.76 -14.45
C GLN A 78 10.49 3.31 -14.14
N SER A 79 11.53 2.49 -14.02
CA SER A 79 11.45 1.12 -13.54
C SER A 79 12.18 1.01 -12.22
N LEU A 80 11.51 0.51 -11.18
CA LEU A 80 12.08 0.25 -9.87
C LEU A 80 12.39 -1.24 -9.77
N ARG A 81 13.65 -1.57 -9.51
CA ARG A 81 14.05 -2.96 -9.31
C ARG A 81 14.08 -3.29 -7.83
N VAL A 82 13.38 -4.34 -7.44
CA VAL A 82 13.41 -4.90 -6.08
C VAL A 82 13.57 -6.40 -6.20
N ALA A 83 14.65 -6.91 -5.62
CA ALA A 83 15.13 -8.28 -5.83
C ALA A 83 15.17 -8.62 -7.34
N ASP A 84 14.41 -9.64 -7.75
CA ASP A 84 14.33 -10.14 -9.13
C ASP A 84 13.10 -9.60 -9.89
N ARG A 85 12.39 -8.62 -9.34
CA ARG A 85 11.21 -8.01 -9.96
C ARG A 85 11.47 -6.55 -10.37
N ASN A 86 10.90 -6.17 -11.50
CA ASN A 86 10.87 -4.80 -11.99
C ASN A 86 9.44 -4.26 -11.91
N TYR A 87 9.28 -3.10 -11.28
CA TYR A 87 8.01 -2.38 -11.14
C TYR A 87 8.04 -1.15 -12.02
N ASN A 88 7.21 -1.15 -13.06
CA ASN A 88 7.12 -0.03 -13.98
C ASN A 88 6.05 0.95 -13.51
N LEU A 89 6.46 2.18 -13.22
CA LEU A 89 5.50 3.24 -12.95
C LEU A 89 5.00 3.76 -14.30
N THR A 90 3.70 3.62 -14.53
CA THR A 90 3.08 4.05 -15.79
C THR A 90 1.98 5.06 -15.50
N PRO A 91 1.56 5.85 -16.51
CA PRO A 91 0.37 6.68 -16.41
C PRO A 91 -0.88 5.93 -15.92
N ALA A 92 -0.96 4.63 -16.20
CA ALA A 92 -2.08 3.77 -15.86
C ALA A 92 -1.96 3.12 -14.48
N THR A 93 -0.83 3.27 -13.77
CA THR A 93 -0.66 2.77 -12.41
C THR A 93 -1.75 3.33 -11.52
N GLU A 94 -2.50 2.44 -10.87
CA GLU A 94 -3.54 2.80 -9.91
C GLU A 94 -2.93 3.10 -8.55
N LEU A 95 -3.56 4.02 -7.84
CA LEU A 95 -3.15 4.46 -6.53
C LEU A 95 -4.28 4.19 -5.55
N PHE A 96 -4.00 3.36 -4.55
CA PHE A 96 -4.94 3.07 -3.49
C PHE A 96 -4.49 3.72 -2.19
N ASN A 97 -5.43 4.30 -1.45
CA ASN A 97 -5.17 4.86 -0.14
C ASN A 97 -4.81 3.77 0.89
N SER A 98 -3.73 3.96 1.65
CA SER A 98 -3.21 3.00 2.64
C SER A 98 -3.82 3.12 4.04
N GLY A 99 -4.89 3.88 4.20
CA GLY A 99 -5.62 3.99 5.47
C GLY A 99 -6.35 2.71 5.88
N VAL A 100 -6.47 1.78 4.94
CA VAL A 100 -6.85 0.39 5.17
C VAL A 100 -5.87 -0.45 4.38
N ILE A 101 -5.35 -1.51 5.01
CA ILE A 101 -4.54 -2.53 4.35
C ILE A 101 -4.97 -3.88 4.92
N ALA A 102 -5.36 -4.82 4.06
CA ALA A 102 -5.67 -6.17 4.53
C ALA A 102 -5.13 -7.25 3.59
N PHE A 103 -4.56 -8.29 4.20
CA PHE A 103 -3.99 -9.47 3.53
C PHE A 103 -3.78 -10.59 4.56
N ARG A 104 -3.53 -11.82 4.08
CA ARG A 104 -3.19 -12.96 4.96
C ARG A 104 -1.75 -12.87 5.44
N SER A 105 -1.49 -13.24 6.70
CA SER A 105 -0.14 -13.26 7.28
C SER A 105 0.85 -14.14 6.49
N ASP A 106 0.37 -15.18 5.80
CA ASP A 106 1.21 -16.02 4.92
C ASP A 106 1.75 -15.28 3.69
N LYS A 107 1.20 -14.10 3.38
CA LYS A 107 1.69 -13.16 2.36
C LYS A 107 2.62 -12.08 2.92
N ALA A 108 3.03 -12.15 4.19
CA ALA A 108 3.92 -11.15 4.79
C ALA A 108 5.30 -11.04 4.11
N TYR A 109 5.72 -12.04 3.34
CA TYR A 109 6.93 -11.96 2.50
C TYR A 109 6.90 -10.79 1.51
N LEU A 110 5.71 -10.29 1.15
CA LEU A 110 5.53 -9.13 0.28
C LEU A 110 6.01 -7.82 0.93
N LEU A 111 6.03 -7.74 2.26
CA LEU A 111 6.35 -6.51 3.00
C LEU A 111 7.81 -6.08 2.79
N ASN A 112 8.72 -7.04 2.58
CA ASN A 112 10.11 -6.76 2.20
C ASN A 112 10.19 -5.97 0.89
N ASP A 113 9.40 -6.37 -0.12
CA ASP A 113 9.37 -5.67 -1.40
C ASP A 113 8.74 -4.29 -1.25
N ILE A 114 7.67 -4.19 -0.45
CA ILE A 114 6.96 -2.92 -0.19
C ILE A 114 7.89 -1.94 0.52
N MET A 115 8.67 -2.41 1.49
CA MET A 115 9.68 -1.61 2.19
C MET A 115 10.70 -1.05 1.21
N ALA A 116 11.30 -1.91 0.38
CA ALA A 116 12.29 -1.50 -0.61
C ALA A 116 11.73 -0.54 -1.66
N LEU A 117 10.50 -0.79 -2.13
CA LEU A 117 9.79 0.12 -3.05
C LEU A 117 9.56 1.48 -2.41
N ALA A 118 9.05 1.51 -1.17
CA ALA A 118 8.82 2.75 -0.45
C ALA A 118 10.12 3.55 -0.33
N GLU A 119 11.21 2.93 0.13
CA GLU A 119 12.51 3.61 0.25
C GLU A 119 13.02 4.21 -1.07
N GLN A 120 12.93 3.47 -2.18
CA GLN A 120 13.32 3.98 -3.50
C GLN A 120 12.42 5.14 -3.95
N LEU A 121 11.11 5.01 -3.77
CA LEU A 121 10.13 6.05 -4.10
C LEU A 121 10.36 7.32 -3.29
N TYR A 122 10.61 7.20 -1.97
CA TYR A 122 10.94 8.32 -1.09
C TYR A 122 12.24 9.01 -1.50
N ALA A 123 13.27 8.25 -1.87
CA ALA A 123 14.53 8.80 -2.36
C ALA A 123 14.33 9.59 -3.68
N ALA A 124 13.48 9.11 -4.58
CA ALA A 124 13.19 9.78 -5.85
C ALA A 124 12.30 11.03 -5.69
N TYR A 125 11.31 10.96 -4.80
CA TYR A 125 10.41 12.06 -4.49
C TYR A 125 9.82 11.95 -3.08
N ASN A 126 10.36 12.75 -2.15
CA ASN A 126 9.97 12.70 -0.75
C ASN A 126 8.54 13.26 -0.51
N LYS A 127 7.54 12.36 -0.55
CA LYS A 127 6.13 12.63 -0.23
C LYS A 127 5.53 11.47 0.56
N HIS A 128 4.66 11.78 1.52
CA HIS A 128 4.02 10.78 2.38
C HIS A 128 3.21 9.71 1.62
N MET A 129 2.80 9.98 0.38
CA MET A 129 2.07 9.00 -0.42
C MET A 129 2.95 7.94 -1.11
N MET A 130 4.27 7.95 -0.93
CA MET A 130 5.12 6.91 -1.52
C MET A 130 4.87 5.54 -0.90
N GLU A 131 4.47 5.49 0.38
CA GLU A 131 4.10 4.24 1.05
C GLU A 131 2.86 3.60 0.40
N GLN A 132 1.77 4.36 0.23
CA GLN A 132 0.55 3.87 -0.41
C GLN A 132 0.79 3.45 -1.88
N LEU A 133 1.68 4.12 -2.60
CA LEU A 133 2.08 3.74 -3.95
C LEU A 133 2.89 2.43 -3.96
N ALA A 134 3.78 2.22 -2.97
CA ALA A 134 4.52 0.98 -2.82
C ALA A 134 3.59 -0.23 -2.58
N PHE A 135 2.60 -0.08 -1.68
CA PHE A 135 1.56 -1.09 -1.49
C PHE A 135 0.78 -1.36 -2.77
N SER A 136 0.30 -0.29 -3.43
CA SER A 136 -0.47 -0.41 -4.68
C SER A 136 0.29 -1.18 -5.75
N LEU A 137 1.58 -0.86 -5.95
CA LEU A 137 2.45 -1.54 -6.92
C LEU A 137 2.68 -3.00 -6.55
N ARG A 138 3.00 -3.29 -5.28
CA ARG A 138 3.33 -4.68 -4.90
C ARG A 138 2.11 -5.57 -4.91
N PHE A 139 0.98 -5.12 -4.37
CA PHE A 139 -0.25 -5.91 -4.35
C PHE A 139 -0.77 -6.15 -5.77
N ALA A 140 -0.78 -5.13 -6.64
CA ALA A 140 -1.20 -5.30 -8.04
C ALA A 140 -0.32 -6.30 -8.82
N ALA A 141 0.96 -6.44 -8.46
CA ALA A 141 1.86 -7.44 -9.03
C ALA A 141 1.66 -8.86 -8.46
N GLU A 142 0.81 -9.03 -7.45
CA GLU A 142 0.44 -10.31 -6.85
C GLU A 142 -1.00 -10.71 -7.22
N GLY A 143 -1.93 -9.76 -7.25
CA GLY A 143 -3.33 -10.00 -7.59
C GLY A 143 -4.17 -8.70 -7.60
N PRO A 144 -5.47 -8.80 -7.91
CA PRO A 144 -6.36 -7.64 -7.88
C PRO A 144 -6.51 -7.09 -6.46
N ILE A 145 -6.57 -5.77 -6.36
CA ILE A 145 -6.84 -5.04 -5.11
C ILE A 145 -8.32 -4.66 -5.10
N THR A 146 -9.03 -5.02 -4.04
CA THR A 146 -10.40 -4.57 -3.82
C THR A 146 -10.38 -3.34 -2.90
N ASP A 147 -11.08 -2.28 -3.30
CA ASP A 147 -11.28 -1.11 -2.44
C ASP A 147 -12.55 -1.23 -1.58
N VAL A 148 -12.56 -0.54 -0.44
CA VAL A 148 -13.62 -0.65 0.58
C VAL A 148 -14.18 0.71 1.06
N PRO A 149 -14.38 1.72 0.17
CA PRO A 149 -14.81 3.06 0.58
C PRO A 149 -16.21 3.08 1.23
N ASP A 150 -16.99 2.04 0.98
CA ASP A 150 -18.34 1.86 1.52
C ASP A 150 -18.37 1.31 2.95
N TYR A 151 -17.27 0.72 3.41
CA TYR A 151 -17.18 0.08 4.72
C TYR A 151 -16.65 1.03 5.79
N LEU A 152 -15.83 2.01 5.41
CA LEU A 152 -15.21 2.94 6.34
C LEU A 152 -15.45 4.39 5.91
N TRP A 153 -15.54 5.28 6.88
CA TRP A 153 -15.31 6.69 6.67
C TRP A 153 -13.88 7.01 7.12
N HIS A 154 -13.12 7.73 6.28
CA HIS A 154 -11.77 8.21 6.56
C HIS A 154 -11.80 9.75 6.56
N TYR A 155 -11.33 10.38 7.64
CA TYR A 155 -11.48 11.83 7.92
C TYR A 155 -10.17 12.61 7.74
#